data_AF-A0A0D6N119-F1
#
_entry.id   AF-A0A0D6N119-F1
#
_cell.length_a   1.000
_cell.length_b   1.000
_cell.length_c   1.000
_cell.angle_alpha   90.00
_cell.angle_beta   90.00
_cell.angle_gamma   90.00
#
_symmetry.space_group_name_H-M   'P 1'
#
loop_
_entity.id
_entity.type
_entity.pdbx_description
1 polymer ?
#
loop_
_entity_poly.entity_id
_entity_poly.type
_entity_poly.pdbx_seq_one_letter_code
_entity_poly.pdbx_strand_id
1 'polypeptide(L)'
;MHFLNMVNPAQSQYGAHSSGIGRVEHVSGGLRLTGLRSGAPEGQSMAEQCQEALDHGLAALRAQGLSLSDVTRVVYLIANAAEFHTCAPILRHMFSSIAPSVTLIWVKALPAPHADIEFEFCIEADEQAD
;
A
#
# COMPACT_ATOMS: atom_id res chain seq x y z
N MET A 1 26.44 -35.38 6.24
CA MET A 1 25.11 -34.99 5.70
C MET A 1 25.14 -33.50 5.45
N HIS A 2 25.27 -33.10 4.19
CA HIS A 2 25.34 -31.71 3.76
C HIS A 2 24.03 -31.42 3.04
N PHE A 3 23.16 -30.59 3.61
CA PHE A 3 21.95 -30.14 2.94
C PHE A 3 22.30 -28.93 2.07
N LEU A 4 22.23 -29.10 0.74
CA LEU A 4 22.28 -28.02 -0.22
C LEU A 4 21.11 -27.07 0.06
N ASN A 5 21.42 -25.83 0.44
CA ASN A 5 20.45 -24.76 0.54
C ASN A 5 20.11 -24.32 -0.90
N MET A 6 18.98 -24.79 -1.41
CA MET A 6 18.47 -24.39 -2.73
C MET A 6 17.77 -23.03 -2.56
N VAL A 7 18.56 -21.95 -2.63
CA VAL A 7 18.03 -20.59 -2.69
C VAL A 7 17.27 -20.46 -4.01
N ASN A 8 15.96 -20.22 -3.92
CA ASN A 8 15.09 -19.93 -5.05
C ASN A 8 15.46 -18.54 -5.63
N PRO A 9 15.91 -18.44 -6.91
CA PRO A 9 16.36 -17.18 -7.49
C PRO A 9 15.25 -16.16 -7.77
N ALA A 10 13.97 -16.46 -7.48
CA ALA A 10 12.86 -15.53 -7.67
C ALA A 10 12.69 -14.50 -6.52
N GLN A 11 13.50 -14.55 -5.46
CA GLN A 11 13.32 -13.70 -4.26
C GLN A 11 14.31 -12.54 -4.13
N SER A 12 15.05 -12.19 -5.17
CA SER A 12 16.11 -11.18 -5.04
C SER A 12 16.13 -10.17 -6.18
N GLN A 13 15.11 -9.31 -6.24
CA GLN A 13 15.21 -8.06 -7.00
C GLN A 13 14.45 -6.88 -6.38
N TYR A 14 14.50 -6.70 -5.06
CA TYR A 14 14.29 -5.39 -4.45
C TYR A 14 15.30 -5.22 -3.33
N GLY A 15 16.50 -4.80 -3.73
CA GLY A 15 17.57 -4.43 -2.82
C GLY A 15 17.16 -3.25 -1.94
N ALA A 16 17.66 -3.32 -0.71
CA ALA A 16 17.76 -2.30 0.32
C ALA A 16 17.42 -0.84 -0.07
N HIS A 17 16.51 -0.26 0.72
CA HIS A 17 16.22 1.19 0.84
C HIS A 17 15.82 1.91 -0.47
N SER A 18 14.58 1.71 -0.95
CA SER A 18 14.05 2.48 -2.09
C SER A 18 12.68 3.11 -1.78
N SER A 19 12.70 4.41 -1.51
CA SER A 19 11.81 5.41 -2.14
C SER A 19 10.31 5.07 -2.25
N GLY A 20 9.52 5.12 -1.16
CA GLY A 20 8.04 5.28 -1.20
C GLY A 20 7.17 4.29 -1.99
N ILE A 21 7.75 3.40 -2.79
CA ILE A 21 7.07 2.46 -3.67
C ILE A 21 6.79 1.21 -2.83
N GLY A 22 5.52 0.95 -2.58
CA GLY A 22 5.09 -0.15 -1.71
C GLY A 22 5.62 -1.51 -2.15
N ARG A 23 5.54 -2.48 -1.24
CA ARG A 23 5.99 -3.85 -1.44
C ARG A 23 4.83 -4.72 -1.89
N VAL A 24 5.09 -5.56 -2.89
CA VAL A 24 4.14 -6.60 -3.33
C VAL A 24 4.37 -7.87 -2.52
N GLU A 25 3.30 -8.39 -1.92
CA GLU A 25 3.28 -9.64 -1.17
C GLU A 25 2.19 -10.56 -1.74
N HIS A 26 2.59 -11.68 -2.34
CA HIS A 26 1.66 -12.72 -2.74
C HIS A 26 1.34 -13.59 -1.52
N VAL A 27 0.05 -13.74 -1.24
CA VAL A 27 -0.47 -14.53 -0.12
C VAL A 27 -1.42 -15.60 -0.64
N SER A 28 -1.68 -16.65 0.14
CA SER A 28 -2.51 -17.79 -0.32
C SER A 28 -3.92 -17.40 -0.77
N GLY A 29 -4.44 -16.24 -0.37
CA GLY A 29 -5.75 -15.72 -0.77
C GLY A 29 -5.72 -14.53 -1.73
N GLY A 30 -4.56 -14.20 -2.32
CA GLY A 30 -4.45 -13.09 -3.27
C GLY A 30 -3.15 -12.29 -3.14
N LEU A 31 -3.27 -10.96 -3.18
CA LEU A 31 -2.13 -10.05 -3.22
C LEU A 31 -2.30 -8.89 -2.25
N ARG A 32 -1.22 -8.50 -1.59
CA ARG A 32 -1.15 -7.31 -0.74
C ARG A 32 -0.09 -6.35 -1.27
N LEU A 33 -0.44 -5.08 -1.36
CA LEU A 33 0.50 -3.99 -1.56
C LEU A 33 0.63 -3.27 -0.22
N THR A 34 1.80 -3.34 0.41
CA THR A 34 2.04 -2.77 1.75
C THR A 34 3.05 -1.63 1.70
N GLY A 35 3.06 -0.75 2.70
CA GLY A 35 4.03 0.35 2.76
C GLY A 35 3.81 1.46 1.73
N LEU A 36 2.59 1.61 1.20
CA LEU A 36 2.28 2.65 0.21
C LEU A 36 2.27 4.02 0.89
N ARG A 37 3.20 4.89 0.50
CA ARG A 37 3.46 6.16 1.19
C ARG A 37 4.18 7.17 0.30
N SER A 38 4.27 8.42 0.73
CA SER A 38 5.15 9.40 0.06
C SER A 38 6.61 8.94 0.11
N GLY A 39 7.33 9.14 -1.00
CA GLY A 39 8.77 8.88 -1.10
C GLY A 39 9.63 9.94 -0.42
N ALA A 40 9.10 11.14 -0.20
CA ALA A 40 9.80 12.28 0.40
C ALA A 40 8.84 13.11 1.30
N PRO A 41 8.42 12.56 2.45
CA PRO A 41 7.36 13.16 3.28
C PRO A 41 7.77 14.44 4.01
N GLU A 42 9.07 14.74 4.12
CA GLU A 42 9.56 15.93 4.83
C GLU A 42 9.07 17.23 4.16
N GLY A 43 8.40 18.08 4.93
CA GLY A 43 7.83 19.33 4.44
C GLY A 43 6.50 19.20 3.69
N GLN A 44 6.02 17.97 3.45
CA GLN A 44 4.71 17.74 2.84
C GLN A 44 3.59 17.80 3.88
N SER A 45 2.44 18.32 3.47
CA SER A 45 1.18 18.21 4.21
C SER A 45 0.62 16.78 4.18
N MET A 46 -0.28 16.48 5.12
CA MET A 46 -1.03 15.22 5.15
C MET A 46 -1.76 14.93 3.82
N ALA A 47 -2.34 15.95 3.18
CA ALA A 47 -3.03 15.80 1.91
C ALA A 47 -2.07 15.44 0.76
N GLU A 48 -0.90 16.06 0.69
CA GLU A 48 0.12 15.74 -0.31
C GLU A 48 0.65 14.31 -0.13
N GLN A 49 0.96 13.92 1.10
CA GLN A 49 1.39 12.55 1.40
C GLN A 49 0.33 11.52 1.03
N CYS A 50 -0.94 11.82 1.30
CA CYS A 50 -2.08 10.96 0.94
C CYS A 50 -2.20 10.78 -0.58
N GLN A 51 -2.16 11.87 -1.33
CA GLN A 51 -2.23 11.83 -2.80
C GLN A 51 -1.08 11.01 -3.39
N GLU A 52 0.16 11.29 -2.98
CA GLU A 52 1.35 10.60 -3.50
C GLU A 52 1.33 9.11 -3.15
N ALA A 53 0.92 8.75 -1.92
CA ALA A 53 0.81 7.36 -1.50
C ALA A 53 -0.20 6.56 -2.35
N LEU A 54 -1.35 7.17 -2.67
CA LEU A 54 -2.36 6.55 -3.54
C LEU A 54 -1.86 6.44 -4.98
N ASP A 55 -1.13 7.43 -5.48
CA ASP A 55 -0.53 7.39 -6.83
C ASP A 55 0.51 6.26 -6.93
N HIS A 56 1.33 6.07 -5.89
CA HIS A 56 2.21 4.91 -5.79
C HIS A 56 1.43 3.59 -5.75
N GLY A 57 0.31 3.55 -5.04
CA GLY A 57 -0.60 2.38 -5.03
C GLY A 57 -1.13 2.05 -6.42
N LEU A 58 -1.62 3.05 -7.16
CA LEU A 58 -2.09 2.87 -8.53
C LEU A 58 -0.96 2.41 -9.48
N ALA A 59 0.24 2.95 -9.34
CA ALA A 59 1.40 2.51 -10.12
C ALA A 59 1.77 1.06 -9.80
N ALA A 60 1.78 0.67 -8.53
CA ALA A 60 2.06 -0.69 -8.09
C ALA A 60 1.01 -1.70 -8.58
N LEU A 61 -0.29 -1.35 -8.54
CA LEU A 61 -1.35 -2.16 -9.12
C LEU A 61 -1.13 -2.39 -10.62
N ARG A 62 -0.87 -1.31 -11.38
CA ARG A 62 -0.64 -1.40 -12.83
C ARG A 62 0.58 -2.27 -13.16
N ALA A 63 1.63 -2.22 -12.35
CA ALA A 63 2.80 -3.08 -12.52
C ALA A 63 2.48 -4.58 -12.35
N GLN A 64 1.37 -4.92 -11.68
CA GLN A 64 0.85 -6.28 -11.54
C GLN A 64 -0.25 -6.62 -12.57
N GLY A 65 -0.55 -5.71 -13.51
CA GLY A 65 -1.67 -5.88 -14.43
C GLY A 65 -3.04 -5.69 -13.78
N LEU A 66 -3.07 -5.10 -12.58
CA LEU A 66 -4.27 -4.83 -11.79
C LEU A 66 -4.64 -3.34 -11.88
N SER A 67 -5.81 -3.03 -11.36
CA SER A 67 -6.42 -1.72 -11.30
C SER A 67 -7.05 -1.48 -9.94
N LEU A 68 -7.54 -0.27 -9.71
CA LEU A 68 -8.19 0.05 -8.44
C LEU A 68 -9.44 -0.81 -8.20
N SER A 69 -10.18 -1.21 -9.24
CA SER A 69 -11.37 -2.07 -9.10
C SER A 69 -11.09 -3.47 -8.60
N ASP A 70 -9.84 -3.92 -8.65
CA ASP A 70 -9.43 -5.22 -8.09
C ASP A 70 -9.18 -5.12 -6.58
N VAL A 71 -9.12 -3.92 -6.02
CA VAL A 71 -8.90 -3.70 -4.58
C VAL A 71 -10.19 -3.97 -3.82
N THR A 72 -10.20 -5.05 -3.04
CA THR A 72 -11.34 -5.47 -2.21
C THR A 72 -11.30 -4.85 -0.82
N ARG A 73 -10.09 -4.53 -0.32
CA ARG A 73 -9.89 -3.91 0.99
C ARG A 73 -8.73 -2.94 0.99
N VAL A 74 -8.88 -1.86 1.76
CA VAL A 74 -7.81 -0.92 2.06
C VAL A 74 -7.62 -0.75 3.55
N VAL A 75 -6.36 -0.73 4.00
CA VAL A 75 -5.98 -0.38 5.37
C VAL A 75 -5.27 0.96 5.38
N TYR A 76 -5.71 1.88 6.26
CA TYR A 76 -5.09 3.18 6.47
C TYR A 76 -4.36 3.14 7.82
N LEU A 77 -3.05 3.32 7.83
CA LEU A 77 -2.28 3.56 9.03
C LEU A 77 -2.02 5.07 9.13
N ILE A 78 -2.44 5.70 10.23
CA ILE A 78 -2.40 7.17 10.36
C ILE A 78 -1.65 7.54 11.64
N ALA A 79 -0.57 8.31 11.49
CA ALA A 79 0.23 8.84 12.60
C ALA A 79 -0.21 10.24 13.03
N ASN A 80 -0.75 11.05 12.11
CA ASN A 80 -1.23 12.40 12.40
C ASN A 80 -2.75 12.51 12.19
N ALA A 81 -3.51 11.99 13.15
CA ALA A 81 -4.98 11.96 13.07
C ALA A 81 -5.63 13.36 13.03
N ALA A 82 -4.97 14.39 13.55
CA ALA A 82 -5.49 15.76 13.55
C ALA A 82 -5.66 16.31 12.12
N GLU A 83 -4.72 16.01 11.24
CA GLU A 83 -4.71 16.51 9.86
C GLU A 83 -5.40 15.56 8.87
N PHE A 84 -5.80 14.35 9.28
CA PHE A 84 -6.38 13.35 8.38
C PHE A 84 -7.64 13.81 7.63
N HIS A 85 -8.40 14.73 8.21
CA HIS A 85 -9.60 15.30 7.58
C HIS A 85 -9.29 15.97 6.22
N THR A 86 -8.05 16.43 6.00
CA THR A 86 -7.58 17.02 4.74
C THR A 86 -7.53 16.01 3.58
N CYS A 87 -7.48 14.70 3.87
CA CYS A 87 -7.50 13.64 2.87
C CYS A 87 -8.89 13.37 2.27
N ALA A 88 -9.97 13.84 2.91
CA ALA A 88 -11.34 13.52 2.51
C ALA A 88 -11.67 13.76 1.02
N PRO A 89 -11.33 14.91 0.39
CA PRO A 89 -11.58 15.10 -1.04
C PRO A 89 -10.81 14.11 -1.92
N ILE A 90 -9.56 13.79 -1.56
CA ILE A 90 -8.71 12.85 -2.30
C ILE A 90 -9.29 11.44 -2.24
N LEU A 91 -9.62 10.96 -1.04
CA LEU A 91 -10.19 9.62 -0.84
C LEU A 91 -11.54 9.47 -1.54
N ARG A 92 -12.40 10.50 -1.51
CA ARG A 92 -13.68 10.50 -2.23
C ARG A 92 -13.50 10.43 -3.74
N HIS A 93 -12.50 11.13 -4.27
CA HIS A 93 -12.21 11.08 -5.70
C HIS A 93 -11.70 9.70 -6.11
N MET A 94 -10.71 9.18 -5.37
CA MET A 94 -10.06 7.89 -5.62
C MET A 94 -11.07 6.74 -5.60
N PHE A 95 -11.88 6.65 -4.55
CA PHE A 95 -12.84 5.56 -4.34
C PHE A 95 -14.26 5.92 -4.79
N SER A 96 -14.42 6.80 -5.79
CA SER A 96 -15.75 7.23 -6.25
C SER A 96 -16.51 6.15 -7.03
N SER A 97 -15.80 5.27 -7.73
CA SER A 97 -16.37 4.22 -8.60
C SER A 97 -16.32 2.82 -7.98
N ILE A 98 -15.73 2.67 -6.79
CA ILE A 98 -15.56 1.41 -6.10
C ILE A 98 -15.81 1.57 -4.60
N ALA A 99 -16.17 0.48 -3.91
CA ALA A 99 -16.46 0.51 -2.48
C ALA A 99 -15.70 -0.61 -1.74
N PRO A 100 -14.37 -0.49 -1.57
CA PRO A 100 -13.60 -1.48 -0.84
C PRO A 100 -13.98 -1.46 0.65
N SER A 101 -13.76 -2.58 1.33
CA SER A 101 -13.76 -2.58 2.80
C SER A 101 -12.63 -1.69 3.31
N VAL A 102 -12.92 -0.76 4.22
CA VAL A 102 -11.91 0.15 4.78
C VAL A 102 -11.66 -0.19 6.24
N THR A 103 -10.38 -0.31 6.60
CA THR A 103 -9.93 -0.38 8.00
C THR A 103 -9.00 0.78 8.26
N LEU A 104 -9.23 1.49 9.37
CA LEU A 104 -8.41 2.63 9.77
C LEU A 104 -7.81 2.36 11.14
N ILE A 105 -6.50 2.54 11.24
CA ILE A 105 -5.72 2.27 12.44
C ILE A 105 -4.93 3.54 12.78
N TRP A 106 -5.18 4.09 13.96
CA TRP A 106 -4.36 5.17 14.50
C TRP A 106 -3.14 4.60 15.22
N VAL A 107 -1.97 5.07 14.80
CA VAL A 107 -0.68 4.64 15.34
C VAL A 107 0.07 5.83 15.89
N LYS A 108 1.00 5.60 16.82
CA LYS A 108 1.83 6.67 17.37
C LYS A 108 2.84 7.20 16.33
N ALA A 109 3.33 6.33 15.46
CA ALA A 109 4.30 6.64 14.42
C ALA A 109 4.30 5.54 13.36
N LEU A 110 4.75 5.87 12.16
CA LEU A 110 5.02 4.93 11.06
C LEU A 110 6.51 4.59 11.00
N PRO A 111 6.90 3.47 10.36
CA PRO A 111 8.31 3.09 10.23
C PRO A 111 9.17 4.12 9.48
N ALA A 112 8.59 4.85 8.54
CA ALA A 112 9.27 5.92 7.82
C ALA A 112 9.17 7.25 8.58
N PRO A 113 10.29 7.96 8.79
CA PRO A 113 10.29 9.29 9.40
C PRO A 113 9.42 10.30 8.65
N HIS A 114 8.84 11.26 9.38
CA HIS A 114 7.99 12.36 8.87
C HIS A 114 6.71 11.95 8.15
N ALA A 115 6.43 10.66 8.09
CA ALA A 115 5.25 10.17 7.43
C ALA A 115 4.03 10.18 8.34
N ASP A 116 2.95 10.71 7.80
CA ASP A 116 1.69 10.90 8.51
C ASP A 116 0.65 9.85 8.15
N ILE A 117 0.76 9.25 6.96
CA ILE A 117 -0.15 8.22 6.45
C ILE A 117 0.58 7.13 5.66
N GLU A 118 0.05 5.92 5.71
CA GLU A 118 0.45 4.77 4.91
C GLU A 118 -0.78 3.93 4.54
N PHE A 119 -0.80 3.39 3.33
CA PHE A 119 -1.87 2.55 2.84
C PHE A 119 -1.40 1.10 2.63
N GLU A 120 -2.34 0.18 2.79
CA GLU A 120 -2.22 -1.18 2.29
C GLU A 120 -3.40 -1.51 1.38
N PHE A 121 -3.15 -1.97 0.15
CA PHE A 121 -4.18 -2.47 -0.74
C PHE A 121 -4.19 -4.00 -0.68
N CYS A 122 -5.38 -4.58 -0.50
CA CYS A 122 -5.58 -6.02 -0.53
C CYS A 122 -6.48 -6.36 -1.71
N ILE A 123 -6.06 -7.36 -2.46
CA ILE A 123 -6.77 -7.98 -3.56
C ILE A 123 -6.98 -9.42 -3.14
N GLU A 124 -8.23 -9.82 -3.02
CA GLU A 124 -8.58 -11.22 -2.81
C GLU A 124 -8.64 -11.90 -4.17
N ALA A 125 -8.07 -13.10 -4.29
CA ALA A 125 -8.24 -13.89 -5.49
C ALA A 125 -9.73 -14.26 -5.60
N ASP A 126 -10.28 -14.21 -6.82
CA ASP A 126 -11.58 -14.84 -7.06
C ASP A 126 -11.45 -16.30 -6.65
N GLU A 127 -12.30 -16.74 -5.71
CA GLU A 127 -12.58 -18.16 -5.52
C GLU A 127 -13.17 -18.65 -6.84
N GLN A 128 -12.31 -19.09 -7.75
CA GLN A 128 -12.75 -19.87 -8.89
C GLN A 128 -13.38 -21.13 -8.29
N ALA A 129 -14.70 -21.14 -8.33
CA ALA A 129 -15.50 -22.34 -8.18
C ALA A 129 -14.98 -23.35 -9.21
N ASP A 130 -14.14 -24.27 -8.74
CA ASP A 130 -13.90 -25.56 -9.38
C ASP A 130 -15.21 -26.37 -9.43
#